data_AF-A0AAW4VZH5-F1
#
_entry.id   AF-A0AAW4VZH5-F1
#
_cell.length_a   1.000
_cell.length_b   1.000
_cell.length_c   1.000
_cell.angle_alpha   90.00
_cell.angle_beta   90.00
_cell.angle_gamma   90.00
#
_symmetry.space_group_name_H-M   'P 1'
#
loop_
_entity.id
_entity.type
_entity.pdbx_description
1 polymer ?
#
loop_
_entity_poly.entity_id
_entity_poly.type
_entity_poly.pdbx_seq_one_letter_code
_entity_poly.pdbx_strand_id
1 'polypeptide(L)'
;GFFVFNHKPAKIFMGDVGSLALGGMLAALSMALHVEWTLLLIGLVYVIETGSVMLQVTYFKWTKKRYGEGRRIFRMTPFHHHLEL
;
A
#
# COMPACT_ATOMS: atom_id res chain seq x y z
N GLY A 1 7.07 -19.66 9.64
CA GLY A 1 7.43 -19.81 8.21
C GLY A 1 7.46 -18.45 7.55
N PHE A 2 8.27 -18.29 6.50
CA PHE A 2 8.60 -17.02 5.79
C PHE A 2 9.21 -15.88 6.63
N PHE A 3 8.51 -15.36 7.66
CA PHE A 3 8.96 -14.19 8.45
C PHE A 3 10.39 -14.32 9.00
N VAL A 4 10.77 -15.50 9.49
CA VAL A 4 12.14 -15.77 10.02
C VAL A 4 13.24 -15.50 8.99
N PHE A 5 12.94 -15.65 7.69
CA PHE A 5 13.87 -15.40 6.59
C PHE A 5 13.71 -14.01 5.95
N ASN A 6 12.60 -13.32 6.24
CA ASN A 6 12.29 -12.00 5.70
C ASN A 6 12.51 -10.87 6.73
N HIS A 7 12.65 -11.20 8.02
CA HIS A 7 13.00 -10.25 9.07
C HIS A 7 14.36 -9.60 8.80
N LYS A 8 14.52 -8.32 9.14
CA LYS A 8 15.72 -7.54 8.83
C LYS A 8 16.97 -8.18 9.46
N PRO A 9 18.06 -8.40 8.69
CA PRO A 9 18.22 -8.22 7.25
C PRO A 9 17.59 -9.37 6.43
N ALA A 10 16.75 -9.02 5.45
CA ALA A 10 15.99 -10.00 4.68
C ALA A 10 16.91 -10.87 3.81
N LYS A 11 16.73 -12.20 3.89
CA LYS A 11 17.41 -13.18 3.04
C LYS A 11 16.54 -13.60 1.85
N ILE A 12 15.22 -13.58 2.03
CA ILE A 12 14.23 -13.95 1.02
C ILE A 12 13.19 -12.83 0.93
N PHE A 13 12.91 -12.36 -0.29
CA PHE A 13 11.87 -11.38 -0.57
C PHE A 13 10.57 -12.07 -0.98
N MET A 14 9.44 -11.45 -0.66
CA MET A 14 8.11 -11.98 -0.95
C MET A 14 7.77 -11.95 -2.45
N GLY A 15 8.19 -10.88 -3.13
CA GLY A 15 7.94 -10.64 -4.55
C GLY A 15 6.46 -10.40 -4.89
N ASP A 16 6.20 -10.21 -6.18
CA ASP A 16 4.86 -9.94 -6.71
C ASP A 16 3.94 -11.16 -6.59
N VAL A 17 4.50 -12.37 -6.76
CA VAL A 17 3.75 -13.63 -6.65
C VAL A 17 3.14 -13.78 -5.25
N GLY A 18 3.96 -13.59 -4.20
CA GLY A 18 3.48 -13.69 -2.84
C GLY A 18 2.50 -12.58 -2.48
N SER A 19 2.82 -11.33 -2.82
CA SER A 19 2.02 -10.17 -2.43
C SER A 19 0.63 -10.15 -3.07
N LEU A 20 0.55 -10.42 -4.38
CA LEU A 20 -0.72 -10.53 -5.09
C LEU A 20 -1.55 -11.72 -4.62
N ALA A 21 -0.91 -12.88 -4.35
CA ALA A 21 -1.60 -14.06 -3.83
C ALA A 21 -2.21 -13.81 -2.45
N LEU A 22 -1.48 -13.21 -1.51
CA LEU A 22 -2.02 -12.91 -0.18
C LEU A 22 -3.15 -11.86 -0.24
N GLY A 23 -2.97 -10.80 -1.03
CA GLY A 23 -4.01 -9.79 -1.21
C GLY A 23 -5.30 -10.36 -1.82
N GLY A 24 -5.16 -11.17 -2.87
CA GLY A 24 -6.29 -11.85 -3.53
C GLY A 24 -6.99 -12.84 -2.60
N MET A 25 -6.24 -13.63 -1.84
CA MET A 25 -6.80 -14.58 -0.87
C MET A 25 -7.60 -13.86 0.22
N LEU A 26 -7.07 -12.79 0.81
CA LEU A 26 -7.77 -12.03 1.84
C LEU A 26 -9.06 -11.39 1.32
N ALA A 27 -9.04 -10.85 0.10
CA ALA A 27 -10.22 -10.29 -0.55
C ALA A 27 -11.29 -11.38 -0.81
N ALA A 28 -10.88 -12.52 -1.37
CA ALA A 28 -11.79 -13.63 -1.65
C ALA A 28 -12.42 -14.21 -0.37
N LEU A 29 -11.65 -14.38 0.70
CA LEU A 29 -12.16 -14.85 2.00
C LEU A 29 -13.14 -13.86 2.60
N SER A 30 -12.84 -12.56 2.54
CA SER A 30 -13.71 -11.51 3.07
C SER A 30 -15.07 -11.48 2.36
N MET A 31 -15.07 -11.62 1.03
CA MET A 31 -16.28 -11.71 0.22
C MET A 31 -17.07 -13.00 0.49
N ALA A 32 -16.39 -14.15 0.59
CA ALA A 32 -17.02 -15.44 0.84
C ALA A 32 -17.72 -15.50 2.22
N LEU A 33 -17.19 -14.76 3.20
CA LEU A 33 -17.73 -14.68 4.55
C LEU A 33 -18.73 -13.53 4.74
N HIS A 34 -18.98 -12.70 3.71
CA HIS A 34 -19.82 -11.50 3.79
C HIS A 34 -19.43 -10.54 4.93
N VAL A 35 -18.11 -10.37 5.14
CA VAL A 35 -17.53 -9.49 6.18
C VAL A 35 -16.57 -8.48 5.56
N GLU A 36 -17.01 -7.82 4.48
CA GLU A 36 -16.19 -6.95 3.64
C GLU A 36 -15.57 -5.80 4.44
N TRP A 37 -16.34 -5.22 5.35
CA TRP A 37 -15.90 -4.12 6.21
C TRP A 37 -14.77 -4.51 7.16
N THR A 38 -14.71 -5.78 7.57
CA THR A 38 -13.67 -6.29 8.46
C THR A 38 -12.31 -6.27 7.78
N LEU A 39 -12.26 -6.45 6.45
CA LEU A 39 -11.02 -6.34 5.67
C LEU A 39 -10.44 -4.92 5.70
N LEU A 40 -11.28 -3.88 5.73
CA LEU A 40 -10.83 -2.49 5.85
C LEU A 40 -10.20 -2.21 7.23
N LEU A 41 -10.75 -2.82 8.28
CA LEU A 41 -10.23 -2.67 9.64
C LEU A 41 -8.91 -3.44 9.83
N ILE A 42 -8.87 -4.71 9.45
CA ILE A 42 -7.68 -5.56 9.60
C ILE A 42 -6.57 -5.11 8.63
N GLY A 43 -6.96 -4.72 7.42
CA GLY A 43 -6.07 -4.25 6.37
C GLY A 43 -5.83 -2.74 6.38
N LEU A 44 -6.10 -2.04 7.49
CA LEU A 44 -6.02 -0.58 7.56
C LEU A 44 -4.67 -0.03 7.07
N VAL A 45 -3.57 -0.71 7.39
CA VAL A 45 -2.23 -0.35 6.89
C VAL A 45 -2.17 -0.41 5.36
N TYR A 46 -2.70 -1.46 4.73
CA TYR A 46 -2.74 -1.58 3.27
C TYR A 46 -3.60 -0.47 2.63
N VAL A 47 -4.69 -0.08 3.29
CA VAL A 47 -5.58 1.00 2.85
C VAL A 47 -4.86 2.35 2.93
N ILE A 48 -4.18 2.65 4.04
CA ILE A 48 -3.42 3.90 4.20
C ILE A 48 -2.28 3.97 3.19
N GLU A 49 -1.55 2.87 3.00
CA GLU A 49 -0.45 2.80 2.03
C GLU A 49 -0.92 3.09 0.60
N THR A 50 -1.96 2.39 0.15
CA THR A 50 -2.54 2.59 -1.18
C THR A 50 -3.16 3.98 -1.32
N GLY A 51 -3.89 4.43 -0.29
CA GLY A 51 -4.51 5.75 -0.23
C GLY A 51 -3.50 6.89 -0.32
N SER A 52 -2.33 6.74 0.33
CA SER A 52 -1.25 7.74 0.27
C SER A 52 -0.73 7.93 -1.16
N VAL A 53 -0.56 6.83 -1.91
CA VAL A 53 -0.13 6.85 -3.32
C VAL A 53 -1.21 7.49 -4.19
N MET A 54 -2.48 7.09 -4.02
CA MET A 54 -3.60 7.66 -4.77
C MET A 54 -3.73 9.18 -4.55
N LEU A 55 -3.62 9.64 -3.31
CA LEU A 55 -3.64 11.06 -2.96
C LEU A 55 -2.45 11.81 -3.58
N GLN A 56 -1.23 11.26 -3.45
CA GLN A 56 -0.03 11.87 -4.02
C GLN A 56 -0.10 11.99 -5.54
N VAL A 57 -0.48 10.93 -6.25
CA VAL A 57 -0.57 10.93 -7.70
C VAL A 57 -1.67 11.89 -8.17
N THR A 58 -2.83 11.88 -7.50
CA THR A 58 -3.95 12.78 -7.84
C THR A 58 -3.55 14.24 -7.62
N TYR A 59 -2.92 14.56 -6.50
CA TYR A 59 -2.47 15.90 -6.19
C TYR A 59 -1.36 16.39 -7.14
N PHE A 60 -0.39 15.54 -7.45
CA PHE A 60 0.69 15.87 -8.39
C PHE A 60 0.14 16.15 -9.80
N LYS A 61 -0.80 15.34 -10.27
CA LYS A 61 -1.47 15.57 -11.57
C LYS A 61 -2.31 16.85 -11.57
N TRP A 62 -3.06 17.10 -10.49
CA TRP A 62 -3.91 18.28 -10.37
C TRP A 62 -3.11 19.57 -10.31
N THR A 63 -2.05 19.60 -9.51
CA THR A 63 -1.18 20.77 -9.38
C THR A 63 -0.40 21.05 -10.65
N LYS A 64 0.11 20.01 -11.34
CA LYS A 64 0.75 20.15 -12.66
C LYS A 64 -0.20 20.73 -13.71
N LYS A 65 -1.47 20.31 -13.70
CA LYS A 65 -2.49 20.83 -14.64
C LYS A 65 -2.90 22.28 -14.32
N ARG A 66 -2.92 22.67 -13.04
CA ARG A 66 -3.40 23.98 -12.59
C ARG A 66 -2.32 25.07 -12.56
N TYR A 67 -1.09 24.70 -12.22
CA TYR A 67 0.01 25.65 -11.94
C TYR A 67 1.24 25.41 -12.82
N GLY A 68 1.20 24.48 -13.78
CA GLY A 68 2.33 24.11 -14.65
C GLY A 68 3.39 23.25 -13.96
N GLU A 69 3.51 23.35 -12.63
CA GLU A 69 4.44 22.57 -11.81
C GLU A 69 3.72 21.57 -10.91
N GLY A 70 4.24 20.34 -10.85
CA GLY A 70 3.70 19.29 -9.99
C GLY A 70 4.22 19.43 -8.56
N ARG A 71 3.32 19.64 -7.60
CA ARG A 71 3.64 19.68 -6.17
C ARG A 71 3.37 18.31 -5.54
N ARG A 72 4.14 17.94 -4.52
CA ARG A 72 3.98 16.67 -3.77
C ARG A 72 3.52 16.97 -2.35
N ILE A 73 2.62 16.14 -1.82
CA ILE A 73 2.12 16.24 -0.43
C ILE A 73 3.11 15.57 0.52
N PHE A 74 3.53 14.35 0.20
CA PHE A 74 4.54 13.61 0.97
C PHE A 74 5.90 13.70 0.29
N ARG A 75 6.97 13.59 1.08
CA ARG A 75 8.36 13.61 0.55
C ARG A 75 8.60 12.40 -0.37
N MET A 76 8.06 11.24 0.01
CA MET A 76 8.05 10.01 -0.77
C MET A 76 6.78 9.23 -0.47
N THR A 77 6.23 8.54 -1.47
CA THR A 77 5.15 7.55 -1.29
C THR A 77 5.67 6.19 -1.72
N PRO A 78 5.22 5.08 -1.12
CA PRO A 78 4.12 4.96 -0.15
C PRO A 78 4.46 5.48 1.26
N PHE A 79 3.51 5.47 2.21
CA PHE A 79 3.63 6.19 3.49
C PHE A 79 4.80 5.71 4.36
N HIS A 80 5.14 4.41 4.35
CA HIS A 80 6.34 3.91 5.04
C HIS A 80 7.64 4.59 4.54
N HIS A 81 7.81 4.82 3.23
CA HIS A 81 8.97 5.55 2.73
C HIS A 81 8.99 7.02 3.17
N HIS A 82 7.83 7.61 3.48
CA HIS A 82 7.79 8.94 4.07
C HIS A 82 8.39 8.97 5.48
N LEU A 83 8.20 7.90 6.26
CA LEU A 83 8.66 7.77 7.64
C LEU A 83 10.14 7.37 7.76
N GLU A 84 10.71 6.76 6.73
CA GLU A 84 12.13 6.33 6.70
C GLU A 84 13.11 7.44 6.27
N LEU A 85 12.61 8.63 5.92
CA LEU A 85 13.39 9.82 5.53
C LEU A 85 13.85 10.66 6.74
#